data_AF-M3HB96-F1
#
_entry.id   AF-M3HB96-F1
#
_cell.length_a   1.000
_cell.length_b   1.000
_cell.length_c   1.000
_cell.angle_alpha   90.00
_cell.angle_beta   90.00
_cell.angle_gamma   90.00
#
_symmetry.space_group_name_H-M   'P 1'
#
loop_
_entity.id
_entity.type
_entity.pdbx_description
1 polymer ?
#
loop_
_entity_poly.entity_id
_entity_poly.type
_entity_poly.pdbx_seq_one_letter_code
_entity_poly.pdbx_strand_id
1 'polypeptide(L)'
;ASKDFFGDVNGDGLSDFIHNNGGSFSIYINRETYFDNPIVIGGGGDFYLNSMIDFTGDGKADYVQLVVTYDNSTLTTLQSQKTALDTLMAQYQTEHTRVKAVVDQMPTPTTHANIDDTEFENLLAYLTANGYDSLSDSLESDGKDYPYTPSTVTGLQSILENIVSARLNFVGQQSYALNNQIAAIYAQGNLGQATYALQVRTFNLSNGTSQNVTYPLFSYVNPDKSTLSDVNGDGMLDFVSFVGTQSIVCIFMGNGFSNPIATNLNAGNGKNLLDFNFGEVNGDGLSDLVLFNKENHTIETYLSRGDGSFYYSPGFSFGGFSTQEYTESNGIE
;
A
#
# COMPACT_ATOMS: atom_id res chain seq x y z
N ALA A 1 4.14 13.42 -8.56
CA ALA A 1 4.85 14.44 -9.37
C ALA A 1 3.88 15.00 -10.40
N SER A 2 4.00 16.27 -10.78
CA SER A 2 3.18 16.82 -11.86
C SER A 2 3.52 16.13 -13.18
N LYS A 3 2.52 15.83 -14.02
CA LYS A 3 2.71 15.21 -15.32
C LYS A 3 1.73 15.81 -16.33
N ASP A 4 2.21 15.99 -17.54
CA ASP A 4 1.45 16.53 -18.65
C ASP A 4 1.13 15.43 -19.66
N PHE A 5 -0.05 15.52 -20.27
CA PHE A 5 -0.54 14.55 -21.25
C PHE A 5 -1.17 15.26 -22.44
N PHE A 6 -1.23 14.51 -23.53
CA PHE A 6 -1.99 14.83 -24.73
C PHE A 6 -2.94 13.67 -25.01
N GLY A 7 -4.21 13.97 -25.27
CA GLY A 7 -5.24 12.97 -25.56
C GLY A 7 -6.57 13.63 -25.93
N ASP A 8 -7.34 13.02 -26.81
CA ASP A 8 -8.67 13.51 -27.18
C ASP A 8 -9.68 13.11 -26.10
N VAL A 9 -9.91 13.97 -25.10
CA VAL A 9 -10.76 13.62 -23.96
C VAL A 9 -12.25 13.90 -24.21
N ASN A 10 -12.57 14.57 -25.32
CA ASN A 10 -13.92 14.97 -25.65
C ASN A 10 -14.50 14.19 -26.86
N GLY A 11 -13.66 13.50 -27.63
CA GLY A 11 -13.99 12.68 -28.79
C GLY A 11 -14.19 13.47 -30.08
N ASP A 12 -13.58 14.64 -30.23
CA ASP A 12 -13.71 15.49 -31.42
C ASP A 12 -12.62 15.25 -32.48
N GLY A 13 -11.70 14.32 -32.22
CA GLY A 13 -10.58 13.95 -33.08
C GLY A 13 -9.36 14.85 -32.91
N LEU A 14 -9.38 15.80 -31.99
CA LEU A 14 -8.25 16.68 -31.70
C LEU A 14 -7.59 16.30 -30.38
N SER A 15 -6.27 16.41 -30.32
CA SER A 15 -5.55 16.17 -29.07
C SER A 15 -5.72 17.36 -28.13
N ASP A 16 -6.30 17.11 -26.95
CA ASP A 16 -6.40 18.07 -25.85
C ASP A 16 -5.15 18.06 -24.97
N PHE A 17 -4.92 19.14 -24.22
CA PHE A 17 -3.81 19.22 -23.27
C PHE A 17 -4.30 19.01 -21.84
N ILE A 18 -3.62 18.15 -21.08
CA ILE A 18 -4.00 17.81 -19.71
C ILE A 18 -2.79 17.98 -18.79
N HIS A 19 -2.93 18.85 -17.79
CA HIS A 19 -1.94 19.03 -16.74
C HIS A 19 -2.42 18.39 -15.43
N ASN A 20 -1.72 17.36 -14.93
CA ASN A 20 -1.93 16.80 -13.60
C ASN A 20 -0.90 17.39 -12.62
N ASN A 21 -1.36 18.06 -11.56
CA ASN A 21 -0.47 18.63 -10.53
C ASN A 21 -0.25 17.72 -9.30
N GLY A 22 -0.73 16.48 -9.35
CA GLY A 22 -0.68 15.50 -8.26
C GLY A 22 -1.91 15.49 -7.35
N GLY A 23 -2.83 16.44 -7.51
CA GLY A 23 -4.12 16.49 -6.80
C GLY A 23 -5.32 16.85 -7.69
N SER A 24 -5.08 17.27 -8.93
CA SER A 24 -6.10 17.67 -9.88
C SER A 24 -5.58 17.63 -11.31
N PHE A 25 -6.48 17.39 -12.26
CA PHE A 25 -6.29 17.51 -13.69
C PHE A 25 -6.89 18.84 -14.15
N SER A 26 -6.08 19.65 -14.84
CA SER A 26 -6.53 20.81 -15.58
C SER A 26 -6.56 20.45 -17.06
N ILE A 27 -7.77 20.34 -17.63
CA ILE A 27 -8.00 19.88 -19.00
C ILE A 27 -8.29 21.10 -19.88
N TYR A 28 -7.49 21.29 -20.91
CA TYR A 28 -7.58 22.36 -21.87
C TYR A 28 -8.05 21.79 -23.21
N ILE A 29 -9.30 22.09 -23.59
CA ILE A 29 -9.88 21.57 -24.84
C ILE A 29 -9.30 22.32 -26.04
N ASN A 30 -8.80 21.56 -27.01
CA ASN A 30 -8.23 22.07 -28.24
C ASN A 30 -9.35 22.52 -29.20
N ARG A 31 -9.27 23.77 -29.67
CA ARG A 31 -10.20 24.36 -30.66
C ARG A 31 -9.51 24.62 -32.00
N GLU A 32 -8.49 23.83 -32.32
CA GLU A 32 -7.56 23.92 -33.47
C GLU A 32 -6.65 25.16 -33.46
N THR A 33 -7.16 26.32 -33.02
CA THR A 33 -6.48 27.62 -33.08
C THR A 33 -6.13 28.19 -31.70
N TYR A 34 -6.76 27.67 -30.65
CA TYR A 34 -6.51 28.02 -29.25
C TYR A 34 -6.98 26.88 -28.34
N PHE A 35 -6.66 26.97 -27.05
CA PHE A 35 -7.18 26.10 -26.01
C PHE A 35 -8.20 26.84 -25.14
N ASP A 36 -9.30 26.18 -24.77
CA ASP A 36 -10.27 26.72 -23.82
C ASP A 36 -9.64 26.94 -22.43
N ASN A 37 -10.32 27.74 -21.58
CA ASN A 37 -9.98 27.80 -20.15
C ASN A 37 -10.10 26.40 -19.52
N PRO A 38 -9.21 26.05 -18.57
CA PRO A 38 -9.13 24.68 -18.09
C PRO A 38 -10.37 24.25 -17.32
N ILE A 39 -10.85 23.06 -17.62
CA ILE A 39 -11.80 22.32 -16.79
C ILE A 39 -10.98 21.61 -15.71
N VAL A 40 -11.21 21.95 -14.44
CA VAL A 40 -10.44 21.40 -13.31
C VAL A 40 -11.22 20.27 -12.63
N ILE A 41 -10.59 19.10 -12.56
CA ILE A 41 -11.18 17.88 -11.99
C ILE A 41 -10.22 17.31 -10.93
N GLY A 42 -10.70 16.98 -9.73
CA GLY A 42 -9.86 16.43 -8.64
C GLY A 42 -9.31 15.03 -8.94
N GLY A 43 -8.06 14.75 -8.56
CA GLY A 43 -7.33 13.52 -8.90
C GLY A 43 -6.22 13.14 -7.91
N GLY A 44 -5.49 12.06 -8.20
CA GLY A 44 -4.31 11.62 -7.46
C GLY A 44 -3.09 11.50 -8.38
N GLY A 45 -1.91 11.26 -7.83
CA GLY A 45 -0.67 11.13 -8.59
C GLY A 45 0.19 9.96 -8.14
N ASP A 46 0.00 8.80 -8.78
CA ASP A 46 0.86 7.61 -8.60
C ASP A 46 1.34 7.07 -9.97
N PHE A 47 2.43 6.29 -9.92
CA PHE A 47 3.26 5.98 -11.10
C PHE A 47 3.55 4.49 -11.22
N TYR A 48 2.83 3.80 -12.11
CA TYR A 48 3.29 2.79 -13.08
C TYR A 48 2.21 2.75 -14.19
N LEU A 49 2.57 2.58 -15.47
CA LEU A 49 1.65 2.71 -16.62
C LEU A 49 0.67 3.90 -16.48
N ASN A 50 1.13 5.12 -16.76
CA ASN A 50 0.37 6.34 -16.48
C ASN A 50 0.11 7.10 -17.79
N SER A 51 -1.10 6.95 -18.33
CA SER A 51 -1.45 7.34 -19.70
C SER A 51 -2.83 7.99 -19.76
N MET A 52 -2.99 8.95 -20.68
CA MET A 52 -4.28 9.41 -21.17
C MET A 52 -4.54 8.72 -22.51
N ILE A 53 -5.42 7.74 -22.54
CA ILE A 53 -5.67 6.89 -23.70
C ILE A 53 -7.10 6.36 -23.67
N ASP A 54 -7.73 6.16 -24.83
CA ASP A 54 -9.05 5.54 -24.91
C ASP A 54 -8.94 4.05 -24.56
N PHE A 55 -9.14 3.74 -23.28
CA PHE A 55 -9.05 2.37 -22.77
C PHE A 55 -10.37 1.63 -22.97
N THR A 56 -11.49 2.35 -22.85
CA THR A 56 -12.83 1.77 -22.94
C THR A 56 -13.34 1.60 -24.36
N GLY A 57 -12.64 2.14 -25.36
CA GLY A 57 -13.03 2.08 -26.76
C GLY A 57 -14.24 2.98 -27.09
N ASP A 58 -14.52 3.98 -26.26
CA ASP A 58 -15.69 4.86 -26.42
C ASP A 58 -15.40 6.09 -27.29
N GLY A 59 -14.18 6.20 -27.82
CA GLY A 59 -13.69 7.31 -28.62
C GLY A 59 -13.15 8.48 -27.79
N LYS A 60 -13.03 8.34 -26.47
CA LYS A 60 -12.50 9.39 -25.58
C LYS A 60 -11.35 8.87 -24.74
N ALA A 61 -10.35 9.72 -24.53
CA ALA A 61 -9.23 9.40 -23.68
C ALA A 61 -9.64 9.30 -22.20
N ASP A 62 -9.34 8.15 -21.61
CA ASP A 62 -9.42 7.85 -20.19
C ASP A 62 -8.08 8.08 -19.50
N TYR A 63 -8.10 8.40 -18.21
CA TYR A 63 -6.89 8.38 -17.39
C TYR A 63 -6.70 6.98 -16.80
N VAL A 64 -5.64 6.30 -17.23
CA VAL A 64 -5.34 4.93 -16.81
C VAL A 64 -4.06 4.89 -16.01
N GLN A 65 -4.10 4.21 -14.86
CA GLN A 65 -2.94 3.97 -14.01
C GLN A 65 -2.86 2.53 -13.51
N LEU A 66 -1.66 1.94 -13.51
CA LEU A 66 -1.37 0.70 -12.79
C LEU A 66 -1.02 1.05 -11.33
N VAL A 67 -1.80 0.52 -10.40
CA VAL A 67 -1.61 0.73 -8.96
C VAL A 67 -1.09 -0.56 -8.32
N VAL A 68 -0.08 -0.40 -7.46
CA VAL A 68 0.48 -1.47 -6.63
C VAL A 68 0.10 -1.18 -5.19
N THR A 69 -0.54 -2.14 -4.52
CA THR A 69 -0.88 -2.05 -3.10
C THR A 69 -0.21 -3.19 -2.33
N TYR A 70 0.48 -2.85 -1.25
CA TYR A 70 1.09 -3.81 -0.33
C TYR A 70 0.17 -4.02 0.88
N ASP A 71 -0.38 -5.23 1.05
CA ASP A 71 -1.23 -5.53 2.21
C ASP A 71 -0.40 -5.74 3.49
N ASN A 72 -0.22 -4.68 4.25
CA ASN A 72 0.45 -4.71 5.56
C ASN A 72 -0.54 -4.71 6.75
N SER A 73 -1.83 -4.98 6.51
CA SER A 73 -2.90 -4.84 7.52
C SER A 73 -2.63 -5.63 8.81
N THR A 74 -2.09 -6.84 8.69
CA THR A 74 -1.71 -7.68 9.83
C THR A 74 -0.58 -7.04 10.64
N LEU A 75 0.47 -6.56 9.97
CA LEU A 75 1.60 -5.90 10.64
C LEU A 75 1.15 -4.62 11.37
N THR A 76 0.34 -3.80 10.70
CA THR A 76 -0.23 -2.58 11.30
C THR A 76 -1.07 -2.89 12.52
N THR A 77 -1.89 -3.95 12.47
CA THR A 77 -2.71 -4.38 13.61
C THR A 77 -1.84 -4.80 14.79
N LEU A 78 -0.82 -5.63 14.55
CA LEU A 78 0.11 -6.09 15.60
C LEU A 78 0.88 -4.93 16.24
N GLN A 79 1.34 -3.98 15.43
CA GLN A 79 2.01 -2.76 15.91
C GLN A 79 1.10 -1.90 16.77
N SER A 80 -0.16 -1.70 16.35
CA SER A 80 -1.15 -0.97 17.14
C SER A 80 -1.42 -1.65 18.48
N GLN A 81 -1.55 -2.98 18.50
CA GLN A 81 -1.72 -3.74 19.74
C GLN A 81 -0.49 -3.58 20.65
N LYS A 82 0.71 -3.63 20.09
CA LYS A 82 1.96 -3.43 20.83
C LYS A 82 2.03 -2.04 21.47
N THR A 83 1.69 -0.98 20.71
CA THR A 83 1.62 0.39 21.23
C THR A 83 0.59 0.55 22.35
N ALA A 84 -0.56 -0.14 22.25
CA ALA A 84 -1.56 -0.13 23.30
C ALA A 84 -1.03 -0.79 24.59
N LEU A 85 -0.30 -1.92 24.47
CA LEU A 85 0.34 -2.55 25.63
C LEU A 85 1.43 -1.67 26.25
N ASP A 86 2.23 -0.97 25.44
CA ASP A 86 3.25 -0.04 25.95
C ASP A 86 2.62 1.13 26.73
N THR A 87 1.49 1.62 26.24
CA THR A 87 0.68 2.63 26.94
C THR A 87 0.16 2.10 28.27
N LEU A 88 -0.35 0.86 28.29
CA LEU A 88 -0.86 0.22 29.49
C LEU A 88 0.25 -0.04 30.53
N MET A 89 1.45 -0.44 30.10
CA MET A 89 2.60 -0.58 31.00
C MET A 89 2.96 0.75 31.68
N ALA A 90 2.98 1.85 30.92
CA ALA A 90 3.25 3.18 31.47
C ALA A 90 2.16 3.63 32.44
N GLN A 91 0.89 3.32 32.15
CA GLN A 91 -0.23 3.59 33.06
C GLN A 91 -0.07 2.85 34.38
N TYR A 92 0.22 1.54 34.36
CA TYR A 92 0.44 0.77 35.59
C TYR A 92 1.59 1.28 36.44
N GLN A 93 2.70 1.73 35.83
CA GLN A 93 3.80 2.35 36.56
C GLN A 93 3.42 3.69 37.18
N THR A 94 2.62 4.49 36.47
CA THR A 94 2.11 5.78 36.95
C THR A 94 1.16 5.59 38.13
N GLU A 95 0.20 4.66 38.00
CA GLU A 95 -0.73 4.28 39.07
C GLU A 95 0.02 3.81 40.31
N HIS A 96 0.98 2.87 40.14
CA HIS A 96 1.81 2.37 41.24
C HIS A 96 2.56 3.49 41.96
N THR A 97 3.21 4.38 41.19
CA THR A 97 3.96 5.51 41.77
C THR A 97 3.04 6.41 42.59
N ARG A 98 1.83 6.68 42.10
CA ARG A 98 0.83 7.51 42.78
C ARG A 98 0.36 6.88 44.08
N VAL A 99 -0.06 5.62 44.07
CA VAL A 99 -0.57 4.94 45.28
C VAL A 99 0.54 4.64 46.29
N LYS A 100 1.76 4.38 45.82
CA LYS A 100 2.93 4.23 46.70
C LYS A 100 3.25 5.53 47.43
N ALA A 101 3.14 6.68 46.77
CA ALA A 101 3.38 7.98 47.42
C ALA A 101 2.40 8.22 48.59
N VAL A 102 1.15 7.77 48.48
CA VAL A 102 0.16 7.84 49.57
C VAL A 102 0.59 6.95 50.75
N VAL A 103 0.95 5.70 50.47
CA VAL A 103 1.41 4.77 51.51
C VAL A 103 2.69 5.26 52.19
N ASP A 104 3.62 5.86 51.45
CA ASP A 104 4.85 6.44 51.99
C ASP A 104 4.60 7.64 52.92
N GLN A 105 3.44 8.30 52.79
CA GLN A 105 3.02 9.44 53.63
C GLN A 105 2.19 9.02 54.84
N MET A 106 1.77 7.76 54.95
CA MET A 106 0.90 7.30 56.05
C MET A 106 1.51 7.60 57.43
N PRO A 107 0.71 8.11 58.38
CA PRO A 107 1.23 8.55 59.67
C PRO A 107 1.72 7.36 60.49
N THR A 108 2.84 7.54 61.18
CA THR A 108 3.28 6.62 62.23
C THR A 108 2.68 7.08 63.56
N PRO A 109 2.73 6.28 64.65
CA PRO A 109 2.28 6.72 65.98
C PRO A 109 2.94 8.01 66.51
N THR A 110 3.98 8.51 65.82
CA THR A 110 4.76 9.70 66.17
C THR A 110 4.75 10.81 65.11
N THR A 111 4.08 10.63 63.96
CA THR A 111 4.04 11.60 62.86
C THR A 111 2.60 11.81 62.38
N HIS A 112 2.21 13.06 62.07
CA HIS A 112 0.95 13.35 61.38
C HIS A 112 1.19 13.38 59.87
N ALA A 113 0.29 12.78 59.10
CA ALA A 113 0.35 12.77 57.65
C ALA A 113 -0.31 14.03 57.06
N ASN A 114 0.07 14.38 55.84
CA ASN A 114 -0.63 15.37 55.03
C ASN A 114 -1.08 14.69 53.73
N ILE A 115 -1.97 13.70 53.86
CA ILE A 115 -2.54 12.96 52.74
C ILE A 115 -3.80 13.69 52.27
N ASP A 116 -3.86 13.96 50.96
CA ASP A 116 -5.05 14.47 50.29
C ASP A 116 -6.15 13.39 50.27
N ASP A 117 -7.39 13.77 50.61
CA ASP A 117 -8.51 12.83 50.69
C ASP A 117 -8.73 12.10 49.36
N THR A 118 -8.58 12.81 48.24
CA THR A 118 -8.72 12.24 46.89
C THR A 118 -7.66 11.17 46.64
N GLU A 119 -6.41 11.42 47.05
CA GLU A 119 -5.33 10.46 46.85
C GLU A 119 -5.49 9.21 47.73
N PHE A 120 -6.02 9.37 48.95
CA PHE A 120 -6.38 8.24 49.82
C PHE A 120 -7.49 7.39 49.18
N GLU A 121 -8.56 8.02 48.68
CA GLU A 121 -9.63 7.31 47.96
C GLU A 121 -9.12 6.59 46.70
N ASN A 122 -8.15 7.18 45.98
CA ASN A 122 -7.51 6.52 44.84
C ASN A 122 -6.72 5.27 45.25
N LEU A 123 -6.07 5.26 46.42
CA LEU A 123 -5.42 4.07 46.97
C LEU A 123 -6.44 2.98 47.29
N LEU A 124 -7.56 3.32 47.94
CA LEU A 124 -8.64 2.38 48.25
C LEU A 124 -9.21 1.77 46.96
N ALA A 125 -9.58 2.61 45.99
CA ALA A 125 -10.08 2.15 44.69
C ALA A 125 -9.07 1.26 43.96
N TYR A 126 -7.77 1.59 44.03
CA TYR A 126 -6.71 0.76 43.44
C TYR A 126 -6.62 -0.61 44.12
N LEU A 127 -6.71 -0.70 45.44
CA LEU A 127 -6.69 -1.98 46.16
C LEU A 127 -7.91 -2.83 45.79
N THR A 128 -9.10 -2.24 45.82
CA THR A 128 -10.36 -2.90 45.41
C THR A 128 -10.28 -3.40 43.97
N ALA A 129 -9.82 -2.57 43.03
CA ALA A 129 -9.66 -2.96 41.62
C ALA A 129 -8.64 -4.10 41.40
N ASN A 130 -7.80 -4.40 42.40
CA ASN A 130 -6.83 -5.49 42.39
C ASN A 130 -7.21 -6.67 43.29
N GLY A 131 -8.47 -6.73 43.77
CA GLY A 131 -8.98 -7.83 44.58
C GLY A 131 -8.53 -7.80 46.05
N TYR A 132 -8.12 -6.63 46.54
CA TYR A 132 -7.78 -6.39 47.94
C TYR A 132 -8.92 -5.66 48.68
N ASP A 133 -10.16 -6.02 48.40
CA ASP A 133 -11.38 -5.39 48.93
C ASP A 133 -11.37 -5.33 50.47
N SER A 134 -11.10 -6.44 51.14
CA SER A 134 -11.09 -6.47 52.62
C SER A 134 -10.00 -5.59 53.24
N LEU A 135 -8.89 -5.39 52.54
CA LEU A 135 -7.83 -4.48 52.98
C LEU A 135 -8.24 -3.03 52.73
N SER A 136 -8.86 -2.76 51.59
CA SER A 136 -9.45 -1.47 51.25
C SER A 136 -10.48 -1.05 52.31
N ASP A 137 -11.46 -1.91 52.61
CA ASP A 137 -12.49 -1.65 53.63
C ASP A 137 -11.88 -1.39 55.02
N SER A 138 -10.82 -2.12 55.38
CA SER A 138 -10.10 -1.92 56.63
C SER A 138 -9.42 -0.55 56.69
N LEU A 139 -8.78 -0.12 55.59
CA LEU A 139 -8.13 1.19 55.51
C LEU A 139 -9.17 2.31 55.51
N GLU A 140 -10.31 2.13 54.84
CA GLU A 140 -11.43 3.07 54.85
C GLU A 140 -11.98 3.27 56.26
N SER A 141 -12.16 2.18 57.02
CA SER A 141 -12.64 2.22 58.40
C SER A 141 -11.65 2.89 59.37
N ASP A 142 -10.35 2.67 59.18
CA ASP A 142 -9.30 3.29 60.00
C ASP A 142 -9.16 4.79 59.66
N GLY A 143 -9.22 5.12 58.37
CA GLY A 143 -9.07 6.47 57.83
C GLY A 143 -7.62 6.91 57.68
N LYS A 144 -7.39 7.90 56.81
CA LYS A 144 -6.05 8.40 56.43
C LYS A 144 -5.17 8.89 57.59
N ASP A 145 -5.77 9.33 58.69
CA ASP A 145 -5.08 9.91 59.86
C ASP A 145 -4.82 8.86 60.97
N TYR A 146 -5.17 7.60 60.74
CA TYR A 146 -4.95 6.52 61.69
C TYR A 146 -3.46 6.27 61.94
N PRO A 147 -3.03 6.00 63.18
CA PRO A 147 -1.61 5.80 63.52
C PRO A 147 -1.10 4.41 63.04
N TYR A 148 -0.89 4.26 61.73
CA TYR A 148 -0.40 3.02 61.13
C TYR A 148 1.01 2.67 61.61
N THR A 149 1.24 1.40 61.94
CA THR A 149 2.57 0.96 62.38
C THR A 149 3.55 0.89 61.20
N PRO A 150 4.87 1.03 61.41
CA PRO A 150 5.87 0.81 60.36
C PRO A 150 5.74 -0.55 59.67
N SER A 151 5.33 -1.59 60.40
CA SER A 151 5.03 -2.92 59.83
C SER A 151 3.83 -2.90 58.88
N THR A 152 2.77 -2.16 59.20
CA THR A 152 1.60 -2.01 58.33
C THR A 152 1.99 -1.32 57.02
N VAL A 153 2.72 -0.20 57.10
CA VAL A 153 3.20 0.55 55.93
C VAL A 153 4.08 -0.33 55.04
N THR A 154 5.02 -1.08 55.63
CA THR A 154 5.89 -2.02 54.89
C THR A 154 5.10 -3.13 54.22
N GLY A 155 4.06 -3.65 54.88
CA GLY A 155 3.15 -4.64 54.33
C GLY A 155 2.37 -4.12 53.12
N LEU A 156 1.82 -2.90 53.22
CA LEU A 156 1.13 -2.23 52.12
C LEU A 156 2.06 -1.98 50.93
N GLN A 157 3.27 -1.46 51.17
CA GLN A 157 4.26 -1.29 50.11
C GLN A 157 4.55 -2.62 49.38
N SER A 158 4.71 -3.71 50.13
CA SER A 158 4.94 -5.05 49.54
C SER A 158 3.76 -5.52 48.69
N ILE A 159 2.52 -5.24 49.11
CA ILE A 159 1.32 -5.53 48.34
C ILE A 159 1.30 -4.73 47.03
N LEU A 160 1.57 -3.42 47.09
CA LEU A 160 1.62 -2.57 45.89
C LEU A 160 2.68 -3.05 44.90
N GLU A 161 3.87 -3.39 45.37
CA GLU A 161 4.96 -3.94 44.53
C GLU A 161 4.56 -5.27 43.86
N ASN A 162 3.85 -6.15 44.59
CA ASN A 162 3.35 -7.40 44.03
C ASN A 162 2.28 -7.16 42.95
N ILE A 163 1.37 -6.21 43.18
CA ILE A 163 0.32 -5.85 42.21
C ILE A 163 0.95 -5.36 40.91
N VAL A 164 1.82 -4.34 40.98
CA VAL A 164 2.44 -3.76 39.77
C VAL A 164 3.31 -4.79 39.05
N SER A 165 4.04 -5.63 39.79
CA SER A 165 4.88 -6.69 39.21
C SER A 165 4.03 -7.73 38.45
N ALA A 166 2.91 -8.17 39.03
CA ALA A 166 2.01 -9.11 38.38
C ALA A 166 1.41 -8.52 37.09
N ARG A 167 0.94 -7.27 37.15
CA ARG A 167 0.39 -6.53 36.01
C ARG A 167 1.42 -6.32 34.90
N LEU A 168 2.64 -5.89 35.24
CA LEU A 168 3.73 -5.69 34.27
C LEU A 168 4.20 -7.00 33.64
N ASN A 169 4.27 -8.09 34.41
CA ASN A 169 4.62 -9.40 33.87
C ASN A 169 3.60 -9.89 32.83
N PHE A 170 2.30 -9.74 33.12
CA PHE A 170 1.24 -10.14 32.20
C PHE A 170 1.30 -9.37 30.88
N VAL A 171 1.42 -8.03 30.95
CA VAL A 171 1.53 -7.19 29.75
C VAL A 171 2.86 -7.43 29.02
N GLY A 172 3.95 -7.63 29.75
CA GLY A 172 5.27 -7.94 29.19
C GLY A 172 5.29 -9.25 28.38
N GLN A 173 4.59 -10.29 28.84
CA GLN A 173 4.44 -11.54 28.11
C GLN A 173 3.67 -11.36 26.79
N GLN A 174 2.58 -10.60 26.79
CA GLN A 174 1.84 -10.28 25.57
C GLN A 174 2.68 -9.44 24.60
N SER A 175 3.39 -8.44 25.12
CA SER A 175 4.30 -7.58 24.37
C SER A 175 5.42 -8.38 23.70
N TYR A 176 6.00 -9.35 24.41
CA TYR A 176 6.99 -10.29 23.87
C TYR A 176 6.41 -11.16 22.74
N ALA A 177 5.20 -11.70 22.90
CA ALA A 177 4.55 -12.50 21.87
C ALA A 177 4.29 -11.69 20.59
N LEU A 178 3.79 -10.46 20.72
CA LEU A 178 3.59 -9.55 19.58
C LEU A 178 4.90 -9.20 18.87
N ASN A 179 5.96 -8.91 19.63
CA ASN A 179 7.28 -8.64 19.05
C ASN A 179 7.80 -9.80 18.20
N ASN A 180 7.61 -11.05 18.65
CA ASN A 180 8.00 -12.23 17.88
C ASN A 180 7.19 -12.37 16.58
N GLN A 181 5.88 -12.10 16.62
CA GLN A 181 5.04 -12.13 15.42
C GLN A 181 5.45 -11.04 14.42
N ILE A 182 5.71 -9.83 14.90
CA ILE A 182 6.21 -8.70 14.09
C ILE A 182 7.57 -9.06 13.47
N ALA A 183 8.50 -9.60 14.27
CA ALA A 183 9.82 -10.00 13.79
C ALA A 183 9.75 -11.12 12.74
N ALA A 184 8.82 -12.07 12.90
CA ALA A 184 8.59 -13.13 11.92
C ALA A 184 8.11 -12.57 10.57
N ILE A 185 7.22 -11.58 10.58
CA ILE A 185 6.77 -10.89 9.36
C ILE A 185 7.95 -10.20 8.67
N TYR A 186 8.78 -9.47 9.41
CA TYR A 186 9.98 -8.84 8.85
C TYR A 186 10.98 -9.86 8.27
N ALA A 187 11.16 -11.00 8.95
CA ALA A 187 12.07 -12.05 8.51
C ALA A 187 11.63 -12.77 7.23
N GLN A 188 10.33 -12.74 6.89
CA GLN A 188 9.82 -13.30 5.63
C GLN A 188 10.23 -12.49 4.40
N GLY A 189 10.67 -11.23 4.56
CA GLY A 189 11.11 -10.37 3.46
C GLY A 189 10.00 -9.89 2.51
N ASN A 190 8.80 -10.47 2.59
CA ASN A 190 7.63 -10.14 1.77
C ASN A 190 6.62 -9.33 2.59
N LEU A 191 6.99 -8.09 2.94
CA LEU A 191 6.07 -7.15 3.58
C LEU A 191 4.92 -6.81 2.62
N GLY A 192 3.76 -7.43 2.88
CA GLY A 192 2.54 -7.30 2.11
C GLY A 192 2.65 -7.91 0.73
N GLN A 193 1.80 -8.91 0.45
CA GLN A 193 1.68 -9.41 -0.92
C GLN A 193 1.28 -8.23 -1.82
N ALA A 194 2.12 -7.90 -2.80
CA ALA A 194 1.79 -6.89 -3.78
C ALA A 194 0.55 -7.33 -4.56
N THR A 195 -0.46 -6.48 -4.54
CA THR A 195 -1.66 -6.61 -5.36
C THR A 195 -1.62 -5.52 -6.41
N TYR A 196 -2.06 -5.87 -7.61
CA TYR A 196 -2.00 -5.02 -8.79
C TYR A 196 -3.41 -4.77 -9.29
N ALA A 197 -3.68 -3.53 -9.70
CA ALA A 197 -4.94 -3.19 -10.32
C ALA A 197 -4.74 -2.07 -11.34
N LEU A 198 -5.53 -2.09 -12.42
CA LEU A 198 -5.70 -0.93 -13.26
C LEU A 198 -6.79 -0.04 -12.66
N GLN A 199 -6.50 1.24 -12.44
CA GLN A 199 -7.52 2.25 -12.17
C GLN A 199 -7.74 3.07 -13.42
N VAL A 200 -8.99 3.10 -13.86
CA VAL A 200 -9.42 3.79 -15.08
C VAL A 200 -10.39 4.89 -14.67
N ARG A 201 -10.06 6.11 -15.04
CA ARG A 201 -10.88 7.29 -14.77
C ARG A 201 -11.42 7.86 -16.07
N THR A 202 -12.74 7.88 -16.17
CA THR A 202 -13.49 8.49 -17.27
C THR A 202 -13.97 9.89 -16.85
N PHE A 203 -14.08 10.81 -17.81
CA PHE A 203 -14.43 12.21 -17.55
C PHE A 203 -15.81 12.57 -18.12
N ASN A 204 -16.62 13.25 -17.31
CA ASN A 204 -17.85 13.88 -17.76
C ASN A 204 -17.66 15.40 -17.81
N LEU A 205 -17.34 15.89 -19.01
CA LEU A 205 -17.02 17.30 -19.24
C LEU A 205 -18.25 18.22 -19.13
N SER A 206 -19.47 17.69 -19.31
CA SER A 206 -20.70 18.50 -19.27
C SER A 206 -21.02 19.04 -17.88
N ASN A 207 -20.57 18.36 -16.83
CA ASN A 207 -20.80 18.72 -15.44
C ASN A 207 -19.52 18.77 -14.59
N GLY A 208 -18.35 18.60 -15.21
CA GLY A 208 -17.04 18.68 -14.54
C GLY A 208 -16.80 17.55 -13.52
N THR A 209 -17.36 16.36 -13.74
CA THR A 209 -17.18 15.21 -12.84
C THR A 209 -16.34 14.09 -13.49
N SER A 210 -15.89 13.12 -12.70
CA SER A 210 -15.21 11.92 -13.20
C SER A 210 -15.65 10.67 -12.43
N GLN A 211 -15.62 9.52 -13.07
CA GLN A 211 -15.79 8.20 -12.42
C GLN A 211 -14.43 7.49 -12.39
N ASN A 212 -14.11 6.78 -11.31
CA ASN A 212 -12.90 5.97 -11.23
C ASN A 212 -13.29 4.53 -10.93
N VAL A 213 -12.89 3.60 -11.79
CA VAL A 213 -13.16 2.16 -11.64
C VAL A 213 -11.83 1.43 -11.47
N THR A 214 -11.79 0.49 -10.52
CA THR A 214 -10.60 -0.32 -10.23
C THR A 214 -10.82 -1.75 -10.72
N TYR A 215 -9.94 -2.23 -11.58
CA TYR A 215 -9.93 -3.58 -12.14
C TYR A 215 -8.74 -4.38 -11.59
N PRO A 216 -8.97 -5.39 -10.75
CA PRO A 216 -7.90 -6.24 -10.21
C PRO A 216 -7.16 -6.99 -11.32
N LEU A 217 -5.84 -7.15 -11.13
CA LEU A 217 -4.96 -7.96 -11.98
C LEU A 217 -4.36 -9.11 -11.16
N PHE A 218 -3.53 -9.92 -11.82
CA PHE A 218 -2.81 -11.03 -11.18
C PHE A 218 -1.68 -10.54 -10.25
N SER A 219 -1.23 -11.40 -9.33
CA SER A 219 -0.36 -11.01 -8.19
C SER A 219 1.14 -10.91 -8.48
N TYR A 220 1.54 -11.08 -9.74
CA TYR A 220 2.95 -11.13 -10.15
C TYR A 220 3.21 -10.30 -11.41
N VAL A 221 2.43 -9.23 -11.60
CA VAL A 221 2.67 -8.21 -12.63
C VAL A 221 4.08 -7.64 -12.47
N ASN A 222 4.73 -7.35 -13.60
CA ASN A 222 5.96 -6.58 -13.63
C ASN A 222 5.65 -5.13 -14.05
N PRO A 223 5.50 -4.16 -13.11
CA PRO A 223 5.01 -2.82 -13.42
C PRO A 223 5.86 -2.08 -14.44
N ASP A 224 7.18 -2.30 -14.43
CA ASP A 224 8.14 -1.65 -15.32
C ASP A 224 8.10 -2.20 -16.75
N LYS A 225 7.54 -3.40 -16.93
CA LYS A 225 7.37 -4.04 -18.23
C LYS A 225 5.91 -4.42 -18.46
N SER A 226 5.01 -3.46 -18.26
CA SER A 226 3.59 -3.61 -18.55
C SER A 226 3.11 -2.51 -19.48
N THR A 227 2.14 -2.81 -20.33
CA THR A 227 1.54 -1.91 -21.31
C THR A 227 0.08 -2.23 -21.54
N LEU A 228 -0.58 -1.40 -22.36
CA LEU A 228 -1.92 -1.63 -22.89
C LEU A 228 -1.85 -1.82 -24.40
N SER A 229 -2.65 -2.75 -24.93
CA SER A 229 -2.84 -2.92 -26.37
C SER A 229 -4.12 -3.71 -26.64
N ASP A 230 -4.83 -3.38 -27.71
CA ASP A 230 -6.00 -4.14 -28.19
C ASP A 230 -5.53 -5.40 -28.92
N VAL A 231 -5.28 -6.49 -28.20
CA VAL A 231 -4.72 -7.71 -28.80
C VAL A 231 -5.80 -8.62 -29.37
N ASN A 232 -7.06 -8.41 -28.99
CA ASN A 232 -8.21 -9.19 -29.45
C ASN A 232 -9.02 -8.51 -30.59
N GLY A 233 -8.71 -7.25 -30.91
CA GLY A 233 -9.35 -6.48 -31.96
C GLY A 233 -10.77 -6.03 -31.63
N ASP A 234 -11.14 -5.95 -30.35
CA ASP A 234 -12.50 -5.57 -29.92
C ASP A 234 -12.70 -4.05 -29.76
N GLY A 235 -11.64 -3.27 -29.96
CA GLY A 235 -11.63 -1.82 -29.82
C GLY A 235 -11.39 -1.32 -28.39
N MET A 236 -11.29 -2.22 -27.41
CA MET A 236 -10.87 -1.90 -26.04
C MET A 236 -9.43 -2.31 -25.82
N LEU A 237 -8.74 -1.66 -24.87
CA LEU A 237 -7.35 -2.00 -24.58
C LEU A 237 -7.24 -3.14 -23.56
N ASP A 238 -6.43 -4.14 -23.89
CA ASP A 238 -6.09 -5.24 -22.99
C ASP A 238 -4.85 -4.92 -22.16
N PHE A 239 -4.69 -5.60 -21.02
CA PHE A 239 -3.50 -5.47 -20.19
C PHE A 239 -2.45 -6.50 -20.57
N VAL A 240 -1.23 -6.05 -20.84
CA VAL A 240 -0.08 -6.91 -21.16
C VAL A 240 1.07 -6.67 -20.19
N SER A 241 1.65 -7.74 -19.65
CA SER A 241 2.83 -7.66 -18.79
C SER A 241 3.86 -8.72 -19.14
N PHE A 242 5.14 -8.35 -19.09
CA PHE A 242 6.26 -9.25 -19.36
C PHE A 242 6.90 -9.73 -18.05
N VAL A 243 6.70 -11.01 -17.75
CA VAL A 243 7.17 -11.65 -16.52
C VAL A 243 8.12 -12.78 -16.89
N GLY A 244 9.40 -12.61 -16.55
CA GLY A 244 10.43 -13.55 -16.99
C GLY A 244 10.48 -13.62 -18.52
N THR A 245 10.38 -14.83 -19.08
CA THR A 245 10.40 -15.08 -20.52
C THR A 245 9.00 -15.22 -21.11
N GLN A 246 7.99 -14.67 -20.45
CA GLN A 246 6.59 -14.77 -20.87
C GLN A 246 5.99 -13.38 -21.09
N SER A 247 5.20 -13.23 -22.16
CA SER A 247 4.17 -12.21 -22.20
C SER A 247 2.89 -12.78 -21.58
N ILE A 248 2.24 -11.99 -20.74
CA ILE A 248 1.01 -12.36 -20.05
C ILE A 248 -0.03 -11.31 -20.40
N VAL A 249 -1.13 -11.77 -20.99
CA VAL A 249 -2.25 -10.91 -21.39
C VAL A 249 -3.46 -11.20 -20.53
N CYS A 250 -4.13 -10.13 -20.11
CA CYS A 250 -5.47 -10.14 -19.55
C CYS A 250 -6.38 -9.34 -20.49
N ILE A 251 -7.34 -10.02 -21.13
CA ILE A 251 -8.28 -9.37 -22.05
C ILE A 251 -9.31 -8.56 -21.25
N PHE A 252 -9.57 -7.32 -21.64
CA PHE A 252 -10.59 -6.51 -21.01
C PHE A 252 -11.97 -6.86 -21.57
N MET A 253 -12.91 -7.23 -20.70
CA MET A 253 -14.26 -7.65 -21.10
C MET A 253 -15.31 -6.56 -20.84
N GLY A 254 -14.88 -5.30 -20.69
CA GLY A 254 -15.74 -4.14 -20.38
C GLY A 254 -16.09 -3.96 -18.89
N ASN A 255 -16.16 -5.04 -18.11
CA ASN A 255 -16.47 -5.00 -16.67
C ASN A 255 -15.40 -5.66 -15.78
N GLY A 256 -14.30 -6.11 -16.38
CA GLY A 256 -13.22 -6.82 -15.69
C GLY A 256 -12.29 -7.48 -16.69
N PHE A 257 -11.20 -8.05 -16.17
CA PHE A 257 -10.21 -8.75 -16.98
C PHE A 257 -10.43 -10.26 -17.00
N SER A 258 -10.08 -10.90 -18.11
CA SER A 258 -10.01 -12.36 -18.22
C SER A 258 -8.92 -12.93 -17.28
N ASN A 259 -8.92 -14.25 -17.13
CA ASN A 259 -7.75 -14.93 -16.56
C ASN A 259 -6.50 -14.66 -17.42
N PRO A 260 -5.30 -14.61 -16.81
CA PRO A 260 -4.06 -14.34 -17.52
C PRO A 260 -3.72 -15.46 -18.49
N ILE A 261 -3.33 -15.09 -19.71
CA ILE A 261 -2.91 -16.00 -20.77
C ILE A 261 -1.44 -15.76 -21.06
N ALA A 262 -0.62 -16.80 -20.86
CA ALA A 262 0.83 -16.71 -20.98
C ALA A 262 1.31 -17.27 -22.32
N THR A 263 2.15 -16.48 -23.01
CA THR A 263 2.89 -16.92 -24.20
C THR A 263 4.38 -16.93 -23.88
N ASN A 264 5.06 -18.04 -24.18
CA ASN A 264 6.51 -18.13 -24.02
C ASN A 264 7.22 -17.41 -25.17
N LEU A 265 8.22 -16.60 -24.83
CA LEU A 265 9.07 -15.85 -25.74
C LEU A 265 10.45 -16.52 -25.88
N ASN A 266 11.17 -16.27 -26.97
CA ASN A 266 12.35 -17.02 -27.38
C ASN A 266 13.64 -16.51 -26.71
N ALA A 267 13.64 -16.32 -25.39
CA ALA A 267 14.84 -15.94 -24.63
C ALA A 267 15.12 -16.91 -23.50
N GLY A 268 16.40 -17.13 -23.19
CA GLY A 268 16.82 -17.87 -21.99
C GLY A 268 16.63 -17.06 -20.70
N ASN A 269 16.52 -15.73 -20.81
CA ASN A 269 16.32 -14.83 -19.69
C ASN A 269 15.44 -13.63 -20.09
N GLY A 270 14.45 -13.29 -19.24
CA GLY A 270 13.56 -12.14 -19.45
C GLY A 270 14.23 -10.77 -19.51
N LYS A 271 15.46 -10.65 -18.99
CA LYS A 271 16.27 -9.43 -19.15
C LYS A 271 16.69 -9.16 -20.59
N ASN A 272 16.72 -10.19 -21.43
CA ASN A 272 17.10 -10.08 -22.84
C ASN A 272 15.94 -9.64 -23.74
N LEU A 273 14.71 -9.65 -23.23
CA LEU A 273 13.52 -9.17 -23.93
C LEU A 273 13.34 -7.69 -23.60
N LEU A 274 13.94 -6.84 -24.41
CA LEU A 274 13.93 -5.38 -24.25
C LEU A 274 13.13 -4.75 -25.40
N ASP A 275 12.70 -3.51 -25.20
CA ASP A 275 12.07 -2.66 -26.21
C ASP A 275 11.02 -3.40 -27.06
N PHE A 276 9.81 -3.45 -26.53
CA PHE A 276 8.66 -4.02 -27.20
C PHE A 276 7.73 -2.93 -27.72
N ASN A 277 7.07 -3.20 -28.83
CA ASN A 277 6.00 -2.38 -29.39
C ASN A 277 4.86 -3.27 -29.85
N PHE A 278 3.69 -2.67 -29.97
CA PHE A 278 2.48 -3.30 -30.46
C PHE A 278 2.00 -2.60 -31.72
N GLY A 279 1.54 -3.36 -32.69
CA GLY A 279 1.05 -2.83 -33.96
C GLY A 279 0.48 -3.92 -34.87
N GLU A 280 -0.33 -3.50 -35.83
CA GLU A 280 -0.94 -4.38 -36.83
C GLU A 280 0.12 -4.69 -37.91
N VAL A 281 0.71 -5.90 -37.90
CA VAL A 281 1.86 -6.24 -38.77
C VAL A 281 1.42 -6.99 -40.02
N ASN A 282 0.33 -7.75 -39.97
CA ASN A 282 -0.02 -8.74 -41.00
C ASN A 282 -1.31 -8.42 -41.80
N GLY A 283 -2.05 -7.37 -41.46
CA GLY A 283 -3.31 -6.95 -42.08
C GLY A 283 -4.59 -7.61 -41.53
N ASP A 284 -4.53 -8.35 -40.42
CA ASP A 284 -5.69 -9.06 -39.83
C ASP A 284 -6.50 -8.23 -38.83
N GLY A 285 -6.00 -7.06 -38.44
CA GLY A 285 -6.69 -6.13 -37.55
C GLY A 285 -6.47 -6.42 -36.06
N LEU A 286 -5.54 -7.32 -35.71
CA LEU A 286 -5.12 -7.57 -34.34
C LEU A 286 -3.80 -6.86 -34.06
N SER A 287 -3.60 -6.46 -32.80
CA SER A 287 -2.32 -5.89 -32.39
C SER A 287 -1.28 -6.99 -32.14
N ASP A 288 -0.27 -7.03 -33.00
CA ASP A 288 0.87 -7.95 -32.92
C ASP A 288 1.99 -7.38 -32.06
N LEU A 289 2.74 -8.26 -31.40
CA LEU A 289 3.89 -7.92 -30.57
C LEU A 289 5.18 -7.97 -31.39
N VAL A 290 5.94 -6.88 -31.41
CA VAL A 290 7.30 -6.82 -31.95
C VAL A 290 8.26 -6.46 -30.82
N LEU A 291 9.30 -7.26 -30.60
CA LEU A 291 10.27 -7.01 -29.53
C LEU A 291 11.71 -7.22 -29.99
N PHE A 292 12.65 -6.61 -29.26
CA PHE A 292 14.07 -6.89 -29.46
C PHE A 292 14.56 -7.97 -28.49
N ASN A 293 15.09 -9.06 -29.05
CA ASN A 293 15.78 -10.09 -28.31
C ASN A 293 17.29 -9.84 -28.32
N LYS A 294 17.81 -9.36 -27.18
CA LYS A 294 19.22 -9.05 -26.99
C LYS A 294 20.13 -10.29 -27.02
N GLU A 295 19.59 -11.49 -26.76
CA GLU A 295 20.38 -12.72 -26.69
C GLU A 295 20.89 -13.16 -28.07
N ASN A 296 20.02 -13.06 -29.08
CA ASN A 296 20.33 -13.42 -30.45
C ASN A 296 20.49 -12.20 -31.38
N HIS A 297 20.34 -10.98 -30.85
CA HIS A 297 20.38 -9.72 -31.59
C HIS A 297 19.38 -9.65 -32.76
N THR A 298 18.17 -10.18 -32.54
CA THR A 298 17.08 -10.16 -33.53
C THR A 298 15.86 -9.40 -33.04
N ILE A 299 15.13 -8.82 -33.99
CA ILE A 299 13.77 -8.35 -33.77
C ILE A 299 12.84 -9.53 -34.05
N GLU A 300 12.09 -9.91 -33.01
CA GLU A 300 11.17 -11.04 -33.04
C GLU A 300 9.73 -10.51 -33.10
N THR A 301 8.98 -11.02 -34.06
CA THR A 301 7.56 -10.69 -34.25
C THR A 301 6.70 -11.86 -33.81
N TYR A 302 5.73 -11.56 -32.96
CA TYR A 302 4.78 -12.46 -32.35
C TYR A 302 3.38 -12.02 -32.77
N LEU A 303 2.77 -12.77 -33.68
CA LEU A 303 1.45 -12.44 -34.20
C LEU A 303 0.36 -12.84 -33.20
N SER A 304 -0.63 -11.97 -33.01
CA SER A 304 -1.75 -12.23 -32.12
C SER A 304 -2.65 -13.34 -32.67
N ARG A 305 -3.29 -14.09 -31.76
CA ARG A 305 -4.37 -15.03 -32.09
C ARG A 305 -5.76 -14.47 -31.81
N GLY A 306 -5.84 -13.28 -31.23
CA GLY A 306 -7.07 -12.66 -30.79
C GLY A 306 -7.65 -13.23 -29.49
N ASP A 307 -7.07 -14.30 -28.96
CA ASP A 307 -7.46 -14.91 -27.68
C ASP A 307 -6.52 -14.52 -26.53
N GLY A 308 -5.65 -13.53 -26.74
CA GLY A 308 -4.65 -13.08 -25.76
C GLY A 308 -3.34 -13.87 -25.79
N SER A 309 -3.22 -14.89 -26.66
CA SER A 309 -1.95 -15.57 -26.91
C SER A 309 -1.32 -15.13 -28.23
N PHE A 310 0.00 -15.31 -28.34
CA PHE A 310 0.76 -15.00 -29.55
C PHE A 310 1.48 -16.23 -30.10
N TYR A 311 1.91 -16.15 -31.36
CA TYR A 311 2.82 -17.12 -31.94
C TYR A 311 3.98 -16.44 -32.67
N TYR A 312 5.18 -17.00 -32.51
CA TYR A 312 6.36 -16.50 -33.18
C TYR A 312 6.25 -16.64 -34.70
N SER A 313 6.51 -15.56 -35.42
CA SER A 313 6.50 -15.52 -36.89
C SER A 313 7.90 -15.21 -37.45
N PRO A 314 8.62 -16.23 -37.93
CA PRO A 314 9.93 -16.02 -38.56
C PRO A 314 9.87 -15.13 -39.81
N GLY A 315 8.74 -15.12 -40.53
CA GLY A 315 8.59 -14.36 -41.77
C GLY A 315 8.51 -12.85 -41.56
N PHE A 316 8.02 -12.40 -40.40
CA PHE A 316 8.00 -11.00 -40.00
C PHE A 316 9.11 -10.63 -39.02
N SER A 317 9.96 -11.59 -38.65
CA SER A 317 11.11 -11.37 -37.78
C SER A 317 12.36 -11.11 -38.63
N PHE A 318 13.24 -10.24 -38.16
CA PHE A 318 14.44 -9.85 -38.90
C PHE A 318 15.54 -9.42 -37.93
N GLY A 319 16.80 -9.45 -38.37
CA GLY A 319 17.90 -8.95 -37.56
C GLY A 319 19.22 -9.66 -37.72
N GLY A 320 20.15 -9.29 -36.84
CA GLY A 320 21.60 -9.21 -37.05
C GLY A 320 22.13 -7.82 -36.67
N PHE A 321 21.49 -7.14 -35.70
CA PHE A 321 21.84 -5.78 -35.31
C PHE A 321 23.08 -5.78 -34.41
N SER A 322 24.10 -4.99 -34.76
CA SER A 322 25.14 -4.62 -33.79
C SER A 322 24.60 -3.49 -32.94
N THR A 323 24.29 -3.76 -31.68
CA THR A 323 24.07 -2.71 -30.68
C THR A 323 25.43 -2.15 -30.31
N GLN A 324 25.81 -1.01 -30.90
CA GLN A 324 26.98 -0.28 -30.43
C GLN A 324 26.55 0.51 -29.19
N GLU A 325 26.66 -0.11 -28.02
CA GLU A 325 26.49 0.60 -26.75
C GLU A 325 27.60 1.66 -26.68
N TYR A 326 27.21 2.93 -26.74
CA TYR A 326 28.13 4.04 -26.50
C TYR A 326 28.44 4.07 -25.01
N THR A 327 29.51 3.41 -24.61
CA THR A 327 30.07 3.61 -23.27
C THR A 327 30.74 4.99 -23.26
N GLU A 328 30.25 5.90 -22.42
CA GLU A 328 30.99 7.12 -22.14
C GLU A 328 32.40 6.76 -21.64
N SER A 329 33.40 7.64 -21.83
CA SER A 329 34.80 7.38 -21.43
C SER A 329 35.01 7.09 -19.94
N ASN A 330 33.97 7.21 -19.11
CA ASN A 330 33.95 6.92 -17.68
C ASN A 330 33.34 5.55 -17.33
N GLY A 331 32.86 4.76 -18.31
CA GLY A 331 32.39 3.39 -18.08
C GLY A 331 30.99 3.26 -17.49
N ILE A 332 30.15 4.31 -17.54
CA ILE A 332 28.77 4.25 -17.06
C ILE A 332 27.84 4.12 -18.27
N GLU A 333 26.99 3.09 -18.24
CA GLU A 333 25.81 2.89 -19.09
C GLU A 333 24.60 3.66 -18.55
#